data_AF-A0AAW9B4I2-F1
#
_entry.id   AF-A0AAW9B4I2-F1
#
_cell.length_a   1.000
_cell.length_b   1.000
_cell.length_c   1.000
_cell.angle_alpha   90.00
_cell.angle_beta   90.00
_cell.angle_gamma   90.00
#
_symmetry.space_group_name_H-M   'P 1'
#
loop_
_entity.id
_entity.type
_entity.pdbx_description
1 polymer ?
#
loop_
_entity_poly.entity_id
_entity_poly.type
_entity_poly.pdbx_seq_one_letter_code
_entity_poly.pdbx_strand_id
1 'polypeptide(L)'
;MDQHVETSSSDYVKGFIASLILTVIPFYFVWTKSLPDTTTYAILFGCALVQIFVHFKYFLHMETKTSDGRWNLVSLMFTAIVVLILIAGSVWIIYNMNVNMKL
;
A
#
# COMPACT_ATOMS: atom_id res chain seq x y z
N MET A 1 -39.31 3.68 3.27
CA MET A 1 -39.21 4.10 1.87
C MET A 1 -38.72 5.54 1.89
N ASP A 2 -37.47 5.91 1.66
CA ASP A 2 -36.25 5.20 1.33
C ASP A 2 -35.09 6.08 1.82
N GLN A 3 -34.09 5.43 2.39
CA GLN A 3 -32.95 6.05 3.05
C GLN A 3 -32.07 6.71 1.98
N HIS A 4 -32.17 8.04 1.83
CA HIS A 4 -31.25 8.84 1.03
C HIS A 4 -29.88 8.89 1.73
N VAL A 5 -29.10 7.83 1.57
CA VAL A 5 -27.67 7.82 1.92
C VAL A 5 -26.93 8.59 0.83
N GLU A 6 -26.49 9.81 1.14
CA GLU A 6 -25.62 10.58 0.24
C GLU A 6 -24.28 9.85 0.02
N THR A 7 -24.06 9.43 -1.22
CA THR A 7 -23.09 8.39 -1.62
C THR A 7 -21.62 8.86 -1.71
N SER A 8 -21.25 10.04 -1.22
CA SER A 8 -19.86 10.54 -1.33
C SER A 8 -19.04 10.32 -0.04
N SER A 9 -19.59 10.67 1.13
CA SER A 9 -18.86 10.53 2.41
C SER A 9 -18.72 9.08 2.87
N SER A 10 -19.63 8.19 2.46
CA SER A 10 -19.63 6.79 2.89
C SER A 10 -18.42 6.00 2.39
N ASP A 11 -17.91 6.29 1.19
CA ASP A 11 -16.79 5.52 0.62
C ASP A 11 -15.43 5.93 1.20
N TYR A 12 -15.26 7.20 1.54
CA TYR A 12 -14.10 7.68 2.30
C TYR A 12 -14.03 7.02 3.68
N VAL A 13 -15.16 6.94 4.39
CA VAL A 13 -15.25 6.31 5.71
C VAL A 13 -14.95 4.80 5.63
N LYS A 14 -15.45 4.10 4.61
CA LYS A 14 -15.11 2.68 4.38
C LYS A 14 -13.61 2.49 4.15
N GLY A 15 -12.98 3.33 3.33
CA GLY A 15 -11.54 3.30 3.09
C GLY A 15 -10.72 3.56 4.36
N PHE A 16 -11.15 4.54 5.15
CA PHE A 16 -10.53 4.85 6.43
C PHE A 16 -10.60 3.68 7.42
N ILE A 17 -11.78 3.08 7.59
CA ILE A 17 -11.96 1.91 8.48
C ILE A 17 -11.13 0.72 7.98
N ALA A 18 -11.14 0.44 6.67
CA ALA A 18 -10.34 -0.63 6.10
C ALA A 18 -8.84 -0.43 6.37
N SER A 19 -8.34 0.79 6.16
CA SER A 19 -6.94 1.17 6.45
C SER A 19 -6.58 1.02 7.93
N LEU A 20 -7.49 1.41 8.82
CA LEU A 20 -7.31 1.28 10.27
C LEU A 20 -7.16 -0.18 10.67
N ILE A 21 -8.08 -1.04 10.22
CA ILE A 21 -8.05 -2.48 10.51
C ILE A 21 -6.75 -3.10 10.00
N LEU A 22 -6.36 -2.79 8.78
CA LEU A 22 -5.14 -3.31 8.16
C LEU A 22 -3.85 -2.88 8.87
N THR A 23 -3.88 -1.75 9.60
CA THR A 23 -2.75 -1.26 10.39
C THR A 23 -2.74 -1.89 11.78
N VAL A 24 -3.90 -2.06 12.40
CA VAL A 24 -4.03 -2.65 13.74
C VAL A 24 -3.59 -4.12 13.75
N ILE A 25 -3.92 -4.88 12.71
CA ILE A 25 -3.55 -6.30 12.57
C ILE A 25 -2.03 -6.53 12.74
N PRO A 26 -1.15 -5.96 11.89
CA PRO A 26 0.29 -6.18 12.01
C PRO A 26 0.87 -5.59 13.31
N PHE A 27 0.35 -4.46 13.80
CA PHE A 27 0.78 -3.89 15.08
C PHE A 27 0.48 -4.83 16.25
N TYR A 28 -0.71 -5.43 16.28
CA TYR A 28 -1.09 -6.40 17.29
C TYR A 28 -0.18 -7.63 17.27
N PHE A 29 0.12 -8.19 16.10
CA PHE A 29 1.00 -9.35 15.97
C PHE A 29 2.45 -9.05 16.38
N VAL A 30 2.96 -7.86 16.05
CA VAL A 30 4.31 -7.42 16.48
C VAL A 30 4.37 -7.18 17.99
N TRP A 31 3.32 -6.60 18.58
CA TRP A 31 3.29 -6.30 20.01
C TRP A 31 3.16 -7.55 20.88
N THR A 32 2.27 -8.46 20.50
CA THR A 32 2.04 -9.71 21.25
C THR A 32 3.17 -10.71 21.09
N LYS A 33 4.00 -10.59 20.03
CA LYS A 33 5.05 -11.56 19.66
C LYS A 33 4.56 -13.01 19.70
N SER A 34 3.29 -13.22 19.36
CA SER A 34 2.63 -14.52 19.52
C SER A 34 3.05 -15.54 18.46
N LEU A 35 3.68 -15.09 17.37
CA LEU A 35 4.09 -15.91 16.22
C LEU A 35 5.60 -15.80 15.99
N PRO A 36 6.21 -16.80 15.31
CA PRO A 36 7.60 -16.71 14.88
C PRO A 36 7.86 -15.42 14.10
N ASP A 37 9.04 -14.82 14.28
CA ASP A 37 9.42 -13.55 13.67
C ASP A 37 9.21 -13.58 12.15
N THR A 38 9.57 -14.67 11.47
CA THR A 38 9.37 -14.86 10.03
C THR A 38 7.91 -14.73 9.62
N THR A 39 6.98 -15.32 10.36
CA THR A 39 5.55 -15.25 10.08
C THR A 39 5.01 -13.85 10.35
N THR A 40 5.47 -13.20 11.42
CA THR A 40 5.09 -11.82 11.75
C THR A 40 5.54 -10.85 10.65
N TYR A 41 6.77 -10.99 10.13
CA TYR A 41 7.23 -10.19 9.00
C TYR A 41 6.40 -10.44 7.73
N ALA A 42 6.05 -11.70 7.44
CA ALA A 42 5.22 -12.02 6.28
C ALA A 42 3.83 -11.35 6.35
N ILE A 43 3.20 -11.36 7.54
CA ILE A 43 1.92 -10.67 7.77
C ILE A 43 2.09 -9.16 7.62
N LEU A 44 3.15 -8.58 8.20
CA LEU A 44 3.44 -7.15 8.10
C LEU A 44 3.60 -6.71 6.64
N PHE A 45 4.43 -7.39 5.86
CA PHE A 45 4.62 -7.09 4.44
C PHE A 45 3.33 -7.30 3.63
N GLY A 46 2.58 -8.37 3.90
CA GLY A 46 1.29 -8.63 3.26
C GLY A 46 0.27 -7.51 3.53
N CYS A 47 0.11 -7.11 4.79
CA CYS A 47 -0.75 -5.99 5.17
C CYS A 47 -0.28 -4.68 4.53
N ALA A 48 1.03 -4.41 4.50
CA ALA A 48 1.59 -3.21 3.88
C ALA A 48 1.30 -3.14 2.38
N LEU A 49 1.42 -4.25 1.65
CA LEU A 49 1.08 -4.31 0.23
C LEU A 49 -0.40 -4.04 0.01
N VAL A 50 -1.29 -4.71 0.75
CA VAL A 50 -2.75 -4.48 0.63
C VAL A 50 -3.11 -3.04 1.02
N GLN A 51 -2.40 -2.43 1.97
CA GLN A 51 -2.62 -1.05 2.40
C GLN A 51 -2.38 -0.04 1.28
N ILE A 52 -1.36 -0.26 0.45
CA ILE A 52 -1.08 0.57 -0.74
C ILE A 52 -2.28 0.56 -1.69
N PHE A 53 -2.87 -0.63 -1.93
CA PHE A 53 -4.06 -0.75 -2.78
C PHE A 53 -5.29 -0.05 -2.19
N VAL A 54 -5.51 -0.15 -0.88
CA VAL A 54 -6.62 0.53 -0.18
C VAL A 54 -6.47 2.04 -0.31
N HIS A 55 -5.27 2.59 -0.12
CA HIS A 55 -5.01 4.02 -0.29
C HIS A 55 -5.24 4.50 -1.72
N PHE A 56 -4.73 3.77 -2.72
CA PHE A 56 -4.98 4.11 -4.11
C PHE A 56 -6.44 4.01 -4.53
N LYS A 57 -7.23 3.11 -3.94
CA LYS A 57 -8.65 2.95 -4.29
C LYS A 57 -9.56 3.97 -3.61
N TYR A 58 -9.42 4.15 -2.30
CA TYR A 58 -10.40 4.92 -1.52
C TYR A 58 -9.99 6.38 -1.29
N PHE A 59 -8.71 6.65 -1.10
CA PHE A 59 -8.21 8.00 -0.82
C PHE A 59 -7.85 8.74 -2.10
N LEU A 60 -7.14 8.06 -3.00
CA LEU A 60 -6.87 8.59 -4.33
C LEU A 60 -8.06 8.25 -5.23
N HIS A 61 -9.22 8.83 -4.90
CA HIS A 61 -10.47 8.78 -5.66
C HIS A 61 -10.26 9.37 -7.07
N MET A 62 -9.43 8.72 -7.88
CA MET A 62 -9.28 9.05 -9.28
C MET A 62 -10.64 8.82 -9.89
N GLU A 63 -11.24 9.88 -10.41
CA GLU A 63 -12.47 9.79 -11.18
C GLU A 63 -12.19 8.98 -12.44
N THR A 64 -12.23 7.65 -12.30
CA THR A 64 -12.13 6.68 -13.39
C THR A 64 -13.26 6.81 -14.41
N LYS A 65 -14.25 7.67 -14.11
CA LYS A 65 -15.38 8.00 -14.98
C LYS A 65 -15.06 9.09 -16.01
N THR A 66 -14.04 9.91 -15.80
CA THR A 66 -13.69 11.03 -16.69
C THR A 66 -12.41 10.70 -17.46
N SER A 67 -12.31 11.07 -18.75
CA SER A 67 -11.17 10.73 -19.62
C SER A 67 -9.80 11.12 -19.02
N ASP A 68 -9.76 12.20 -18.25
CA ASP A 68 -8.55 12.70 -17.59
C ASP A 68 -8.11 11.84 -16.38
N GLY A 69 -9.06 11.23 -15.68
CA GLY A 69 -8.75 10.33 -14.56
C GLY A 69 -8.03 9.05 -15.00
N ARG A 70 -8.26 8.60 -16.25
CA ARG A 70 -7.55 7.46 -16.82
C ARG A 70 -6.09 7.79 -17.15
N TRP A 71 -5.80 9.00 -17.62
CA TRP A 71 -4.42 9.46 -17.83
C TRP A 71 -3.66 9.64 -16.52
N ASN A 72 -4.34 10.09 -15.47
CA ASN A 72 -3.76 10.17 -14.13
C ASN A 72 -3.37 8.76 -13.60
N LEU A 73 -4.22 7.75 -13.82
CA LEU A 73 -3.91 6.37 -13.44
C LEU A 73 -2.68 5.82 -14.19
N VAL A 74 -2.56 6.10 -15.49
CA VAL A 74 -1.40 5.72 -16.29
C VAL A 74 -0.13 6.39 -15.76
N SER A 75 -0.19 7.69 -15.44
CA SER A 75 0.94 8.41 -14.84
C SER A 75 1.34 7.82 -13.49
N LEU A 76 0.37 7.50 -12.64
CA LEU A 76 0.64 6.88 -11.34
C LEU A 76 1.29 5.50 -11.48
N MET A 77 0.78 4.65 -12.39
CA MET A 77 1.39 3.34 -12.62
C MET A 77 2.82 3.47 -13.15
N PHE A 78 3.06 4.42 -14.06
CA PHE A 78 4.41 4.71 -14.55
C PHE A 78 5.34 5.12 -13.40
N THR A 79 4.92 6.05 -12.55
CA THR A 79 5.68 6.46 -11.36
C THR A 79 5.92 5.28 -10.43
N ALA A 80 4.93 4.43 -10.18
CA ALA A 80 5.06 3.25 -9.32
C ALA A 80 6.11 2.26 -9.87
N ILE A 81 6.12 2.00 -11.18
CA ILE A 81 7.12 1.16 -11.84
C ILE A 81 8.52 1.77 -11.68
N VAL A 82 8.66 3.07 -11.94
CA VAL A 82 9.95 3.77 -11.78
C VAL A 82 10.45 3.67 -10.34
N VAL A 83 9.59 3.90 -9.35
CA VAL A 83 9.93 3.78 -7.92
C VAL A 83 10.37 2.34 -7.58
N LEU A 84 9.67 1.32 -8.09
CA LEU A 84 10.04 -0.08 -7.87
C LEU A 84 11.42 -0.41 -8.45
N ILE A 85 11.70 0.06 -9.67
CA ILE A 85 13.01 -0.12 -10.32
C ILE A 85 14.10 0.59 -9.51
N LEU A 86 13.85 1.82 -9.05
CA LEU A 86 14.82 2.58 -8.26
C LEU A 86 15.11 1.89 -6.93
N ILE A 87 14.10 1.40 -6.21
CA ILE A 87 14.28 0.69 -4.95
C ILE A 87 15.05 -0.62 -5.18
N ALA A 88 14.60 -1.45 -6.12
CA ALA A 88 15.24 -2.74 -6.40
C ALA A 88 16.68 -2.55 -6.89
N GLY A 89 16.90 -1.60 -7.81
CA GLY A 89 18.21 -1.24 -8.31
C GLY A 89 19.12 -0.68 -7.21
N SER A 90 18.61 0.18 -6.34
CA SER A 90 19.40 0.74 -5.23
C SER A 90 19.82 -0.34 -4.24
N VAL A 91 18.89 -1.22 -3.85
CA VAL A 91 19.20 -2.36 -2.96
C VAL A 91 20.22 -3.28 -3.61
N TRP A 92 20.06 -3.60 -4.91
CA TRP A 92 21.00 -4.41 -5.67
C TRP A 92 22.40 -3.80 -5.72
N ILE A 93 22.51 -2.52 -6.06
CA ILE A 93 23.78 -1.81 -6.16
C ILE A 93 24.49 -1.79 -4.81
N ILE A 94 23.78 -1.47 -3.72
CA ILE A 94 24.36 -1.43 -2.37
C ILE A 94 24.80 -2.83 -1.94
N TYR A 95 23.97 -3.86 -2.19
CA TYR A 95 24.33 -5.24 -1.89
C TYR A 95 25.58 -5.68 -2.65
N ASN A 96 25.62 -5.44 -3.97
CA ASN A 96 26.77 -5.77 -4.81
C ASN A 96 28.02 -5.02 -4.33
N MET A 97 27.92 -3.73 -4.08
CA MET A 97 29.04 -2.92 -3.58
C MET A 97 29.53 -3.42 -2.22
N ASN A 98 28.64 -3.77 -1.29
CA ASN A 98 29.00 -4.30 0.03
C ASN A 98 29.70 -5.67 -0.06
N VAL A 99 29.27 -6.55 -0.96
CA VAL A 99 29.93 -7.84 -1.19
C VAL A 99 31.31 -7.66 -1.83
N ASN A 100 31.47 -6.68 -2.73
CA ASN A 100 32.74 -6.44 -3.44
C ASN A 100 33.73 -5.56 -2.67
N MET A 101 33.28 -4.72 -1.73
CA MET A 101 34.14 -3.81 -0.95
C MET A 101 34.54 -4.35 0.43
N LYS A 102 33.92 -5.43 0.92
CA LYS A 102 34.40 -6.13 2.12
C LYS A 102 35.66 -6.93 1.76
N LEU A 103 36.83 -6.32 1.98
CA LEU A 103 38.10 -7.01 2.22
C LEU A 103 38.12 -7.55 3.66
#